data_AF-A0A8K0PX56-F1
#
_entry.id   AF-A0A8K0PX56-F1
#
_cell.length_a   1.000
_cell.length_b   1.000
_cell.length_c   1.000
_cell.angle_alpha   90.00
_cell.angle_beta   90.00
_cell.angle_gamma   90.00
#
_symmetry.space_group_name_H-M   'P 1'
#
loop_
_entity.id
_entity.type
_entity.pdbx_description
1 polymer ?
#
loop_
_entity_poly.entity_id
_entity_poly.type
_entity_poly.pdbx_seq_one_letter_code
_entity_poly.pdbx_strand_id
1 'polypeptide(L)'
;MRVDNVVDTLSLASTVDDGDRESLKRLMSGLDYDQIYIDAWKSTISRCEKGLERNDLKEALKVMSVPLFRQALEELLQEYRQDTSEADVLLLLLPVLEHYNQFSISFVSLMREKVDVSMMWGLLYLVVKLSLHSEAALDRVSRMVKSIGIKLEYMNETMHGMKNMEQKKNVYVEISKELINLWLNIITAFRDCGVGKSQIALMYAHHHADHFDAIFWIHAQTLASLEQSVMQAVRLVGLNSPNQDAQGRIVFLDWLQRTGKLFRYWTRSYIQHANLP
;
A
#
# COMPACT_ATOMS: atom_id res chain seq x y z
N MET A 1 21.43 -3.15 3.45
CA MET A 1 22.04 -4.30 4.16
C MET A 1 22.07 -5.43 3.16
N ARG A 2 23.29 -5.88 2.82
CA ARG A 2 23.69 -6.48 1.53
C ARG A 2 23.16 -7.90 1.27
N VAL A 3 22.83 -8.16 0.01
CA VAL A 3 22.55 -9.49 -0.59
C VAL A 3 23.85 -10.21 -1.01
N ASP A 4 25.01 -9.58 -0.78
CA ASP A 4 26.33 -10.07 -1.23
C ASP A 4 26.87 -11.29 -0.44
N ASN A 5 26.24 -11.67 0.69
CA ASN A 5 26.83 -12.66 1.61
C ASN A 5 26.61 -14.14 1.25
N VAL A 6 25.71 -14.48 0.32
CA VAL A 6 25.45 -15.90 -0.04
C VAL A 6 26.33 -16.38 -1.19
N VAL A 7 26.78 -15.46 -2.06
CA VAL A 7 27.65 -15.81 -3.20
C VAL A 7 29.12 -15.93 -2.76
N ASP A 8 29.56 -15.14 -1.78
CA ASP A 8 30.92 -15.23 -1.24
C ASP A 8 31.17 -16.52 -0.45
N THR A 9 30.13 -17.18 0.07
CA THR A 9 30.26 -18.51 0.70
C THR A 9 30.58 -19.61 -0.32
N LEU A 10 30.25 -19.42 -1.61
CA LEU A 10 30.52 -20.39 -2.67
C LEU A 10 31.91 -20.21 -3.32
N SER A 11 32.52 -19.02 -3.19
CA SER A 11 33.86 -18.72 -3.73
C SER A 11 35.00 -19.18 -2.81
N LEU A 12 34.75 -19.22 -1.48
CA LEU A 12 35.69 -19.74 -0.47
C LEU A 12 35.77 -21.29 -0.41
N ALA A 13 34.96 -22.01 -1.18
CA ALA A 13 34.90 -23.48 -1.18
C ALA A 13 35.92 -24.16 -2.11
N SER A 14 37.01 -23.48 -2.47
CA SER A 14 38.08 -24.01 -3.34
C SER A 14 39.28 -24.61 -2.58
N THR A 15 39.28 -24.52 -1.24
CA THR A 15 40.32 -25.11 -0.36
C THR A 15 39.77 -26.07 0.69
N VAL A 16 38.50 -26.45 0.60
CA VAL A 16 37.84 -27.36 1.56
C VAL A 16 38.11 -28.80 1.15
N ASP A 17 38.56 -29.61 2.12
CA ASP A 17 38.82 -31.05 2.01
C ASP A 17 37.62 -31.79 1.39
N ASP A 18 37.90 -32.77 0.53
CA ASP A 18 36.87 -33.47 -0.28
C ASP A 18 35.87 -34.23 0.63
N GLY A 19 36.32 -34.64 1.82
CA GLY A 19 35.49 -35.27 2.86
C GLY A 19 34.45 -34.33 3.49
N ASP A 20 34.75 -33.04 3.62
CA ASP A 20 33.81 -32.04 4.17
C ASP A 20 32.73 -31.67 3.15
N ARG A 21 33.08 -31.67 1.86
CA ARG A 21 32.12 -31.46 0.75
C ARG A 21 31.08 -32.57 0.67
N GLU A 22 31.48 -33.81 0.88
CA GLU A 22 30.56 -34.95 0.86
C GLU A 22 29.66 -34.99 2.10
N SER A 23 30.19 -34.58 3.25
CA SER A 23 29.44 -34.42 4.50
C SER A 23 28.39 -33.30 4.39
N LEU A 24 28.75 -32.16 3.80
CA LEU A 24 27.82 -31.07 3.48
C LEU A 24 26.76 -31.51 2.47
N LYS A 25 27.12 -32.22 1.39
CA LYS A 25 26.14 -32.77 0.45
C LYS A 25 25.17 -33.74 1.12
N ARG A 26 25.63 -34.60 2.04
CA ARG A 26 24.75 -35.50 2.81
C ARG A 26 23.83 -34.71 3.73
N LEU A 27 24.33 -33.71 4.43
CA LEU A 27 23.52 -32.82 5.26
C LEU A 27 22.46 -32.06 4.44
N MET A 28 22.86 -31.54 3.27
CA MET A 28 22.00 -30.78 2.36
C MET A 28 21.00 -31.67 1.61
N SER A 29 21.33 -32.94 1.36
CA SER A 29 20.42 -33.91 0.72
C SER A 29 19.24 -34.32 1.60
N GLY A 30 19.31 -34.05 2.91
CA GLY A 30 18.21 -34.22 3.85
C GLY A 30 17.35 -32.96 4.06
N LEU A 31 17.75 -31.81 3.51
CA LEU A 31 16.99 -30.57 3.66
C LEU A 31 15.90 -30.50 2.58
N ASP A 32 14.66 -30.37 3.04
CA ASP A 32 13.54 -30.08 2.16
C ASP A 32 13.56 -28.58 1.80
N TYR A 33 14.25 -28.23 0.71
CA TYR A 33 14.32 -26.85 0.23
C TYR A 33 12.93 -26.25 -0.03
N ASP A 34 11.96 -27.07 -0.46
CA ASP A 34 10.59 -26.58 -0.67
C ASP A 34 9.98 -26.10 0.65
N GLN A 35 10.18 -26.86 1.73
CA GLN A 35 9.72 -26.45 3.06
C GLN A 35 10.36 -25.13 3.50
N ILE A 36 11.66 -24.95 3.27
CA ILE A 36 12.37 -23.70 3.59
C ILE A 36 11.75 -22.52 2.82
N TYR A 37 11.47 -22.69 1.53
CA TYR A 37 10.85 -21.65 0.71
C TYR A 37 9.40 -21.35 1.12
N ILE A 38 8.62 -22.38 1.45
CA ILE A 38 7.24 -22.25 1.93
C ILE A 38 7.22 -21.50 3.26
N ASP A 39 8.12 -21.83 4.19
CA ASP A 39 8.18 -21.17 5.49
C ASP A 39 8.63 -19.71 5.35
N ALA A 40 9.60 -19.44 4.47
CA ALA A 40 10.01 -18.08 4.14
C ALA A 40 8.86 -17.25 3.54
N TRP A 41 8.05 -17.87 2.67
CA TRP A 41 6.86 -17.24 2.12
C TRP A 41 5.81 -16.95 3.20
N LYS A 42 5.44 -17.95 4.01
CA LYS A 42 4.47 -17.81 5.10
C LYS A 42 4.88 -16.73 6.10
N SER A 43 6.16 -16.69 6.46
CA SER A 43 6.73 -15.65 7.32
C SER A 43 6.56 -14.25 6.71
N THR A 44 6.80 -14.13 5.39
CA THR A 44 6.61 -12.88 4.66
C THR A 44 5.15 -12.45 4.65
N ILE A 45 4.21 -13.35 4.36
CA ILE A 45 2.77 -13.06 4.42
C ILE A 45 2.34 -12.63 5.82
N SER A 46 2.75 -13.37 6.86
CA SER A 46 2.41 -13.03 8.25
C SER A 46 2.92 -11.66 8.65
N ARG A 47 4.11 -11.27 8.18
CA ARG A 47 4.66 -9.92 8.42
C ARG A 47 3.81 -8.85 7.74
N CYS A 48 3.35 -9.09 6.51
CA CYS A 48 2.48 -8.16 5.80
C CYS A 48 1.12 -8.00 6.47
N GLU A 49 0.50 -9.10 6.91
CA GLU A 49 -0.77 -9.05 7.65
C GLU A 49 -0.66 -8.22 8.93
N LYS A 50 0.46 -8.35 9.65
CA LYS A 50 0.74 -7.55 10.86
C LYS A 50 1.09 -6.09 10.55
N GLY A 51 1.63 -5.81 9.37
CA GLY A 51 2.05 -4.47 8.94
C GLY A 51 0.91 -3.63 8.36
N LEU A 52 -0.19 -4.24 7.93
CA LEU A 52 -1.35 -3.54 7.39
C LEU A 52 -2.28 -3.03 8.49
N GLU A 53 -2.89 -1.86 8.26
CA GLU A 53 -4.03 -1.41 9.06
C GLU A 53 -5.22 -2.40 8.91
N ARG A 54 -6.07 -2.52 9.94
CA ARG A 54 -7.19 -3.49 9.94
C ARG A 54 -8.13 -3.34 8.75
N ASN A 55 -8.40 -2.10 8.33
CA ASN A 55 -9.27 -1.81 7.19
C ASN A 55 -8.61 -2.21 5.86
N ASP A 56 -7.31 -1.93 5.72
CA ASP A 56 -6.54 -2.29 4.53
C ASP A 56 -6.44 -3.80 4.39
N LEU A 57 -6.13 -4.50 5.48
CA LEU A 57 -6.11 -5.96 5.48
C LEU A 57 -7.47 -6.53 5.05
N LYS A 58 -8.57 -6.03 5.63
CA LYS A 58 -9.93 -6.47 5.26
C LYS A 58 -10.21 -6.25 3.77
N GLU A 59 -9.69 -5.17 3.21
CA GLU A 59 -9.91 -4.82 1.81
C GLU A 59 -9.02 -5.61 0.85
N ALA A 60 -7.74 -5.79 1.16
CA ALA A 60 -6.83 -6.67 0.43
C ALA A 60 -7.38 -8.09 0.33
N LEU A 61 -7.96 -8.61 1.41
CA LEU A 61 -8.57 -9.94 1.45
C LEU A 61 -9.86 -10.08 0.62
N LYS A 62 -10.40 -8.99 0.03
CA LYS A 62 -11.48 -9.08 -0.96
C LYS A 62 -10.96 -9.39 -2.36
N VAL A 63 -9.70 -9.05 -2.64
CA VAL A 63 -9.09 -9.13 -3.97
C VAL A 63 -8.00 -10.19 -3.96
N MET A 64 -8.42 -11.46 -3.88
CA MET A 64 -7.52 -12.61 -3.67
C MET A 64 -7.05 -13.28 -4.97
N SER A 65 -7.51 -12.82 -6.13
CA SER A 65 -7.22 -13.45 -7.42
C SER A 65 -7.29 -12.47 -8.57
N VAL A 66 -6.74 -12.85 -9.72
CA VAL A 66 -6.77 -12.01 -10.94
C VAL A 66 -8.20 -11.67 -11.39
N PRO A 67 -9.17 -12.62 -11.44
CA PRO A 67 -10.55 -12.28 -11.77
C PRO A 67 -11.16 -11.24 -10.81
N LEU A 68 -10.95 -11.41 -9.50
CA LEU A 68 -11.43 -10.45 -8.49
C LEU A 68 -10.73 -9.10 -8.62
N PHE A 69 -9.46 -9.09 -9.00
CA PHE A 69 -8.70 -7.86 -9.25
C PHE A 69 -9.26 -7.11 -10.47
N ARG A 70 -9.52 -7.82 -11.57
CA ARG A 70 -10.11 -7.22 -12.77
C ARG A 70 -11.50 -6.64 -12.47
N GLN A 71 -12.33 -7.39 -11.76
CA GLN A 71 -13.64 -6.90 -11.30
C GLN A 71 -13.50 -5.64 -10.44
N ALA A 72 -12.59 -5.65 -9.45
CA ALA A 72 -12.39 -4.50 -8.58
C ALA A 72 -11.84 -3.27 -9.34
N LEU A 73 -11.04 -3.47 -10.39
CA LEU A 73 -10.63 -2.39 -11.29
C LEU A 73 -11.80 -1.85 -12.12
N GLU A 74 -12.70 -2.71 -12.62
CA GLU A 74 -13.89 -2.30 -13.35
C GLU A 74 -14.84 -1.47 -12.46
N GLU A 75 -15.00 -1.86 -11.20
CA GLU A 75 -15.75 -1.09 -10.20
C GLU A 75 -15.13 0.29 -9.98
N LEU A 76 -13.79 0.38 -9.87
CA LEU A 76 -13.09 1.66 -9.78
C LEU A 76 -13.25 2.49 -11.07
N LEU A 77 -13.16 1.88 -12.25
CA LEU A 77 -13.39 2.58 -13.52
C LEU A 77 -14.80 3.17 -13.62
N GLN A 78 -15.80 2.51 -13.04
CA GLN A 78 -17.16 3.03 -12.96
C GLN A 78 -17.28 4.20 -11.98
N GLU A 79 -16.61 4.13 -10.83
CA GLU A 79 -16.58 5.19 -9.82
C GLU A 79 -15.92 6.47 -10.36
N TYR A 80 -14.82 6.33 -11.11
CA TYR A 80 -14.03 7.45 -11.64
C TYR A 80 -14.39 7.83 -13.09
N ARG A 81 -15.53 7.38 -13.61
CA ARG A 81 -15.92 7.54 -15.03
C ARG A 81 -16.00 9.00 -15.51
N GLN A 82 -16.12 9.96 -14.58
CA GLN A 82 -16.14 11.39 -14.90
C GLN A 82 -14.73 11.99 -15.10
N ASP A 83 -13.68 11.29 -14.67
CA ASP A 83 -12.31 11.72 -14.82
C ASP A 83 -11.59 10.88 -15.89
N THR A 84 -11.41 11.48 -17.06
CA THR A 84 -10.88 10.77 -18.23
C THR A 84 -9.42 10.33 -18.05
N SER A 85 -8.65 11.05 -17.23
CA SER A 85 -7.21 10.79 -17.10
C SER A 85 -6.91 9.52 -16.29
N GLU A 86 -7.62 9.32 -15.19
CA GLU A 86 -7.49 8.19 -14.27
C GLU A 86 -7.98 6.91 -14.95
N ALA A 87 -9.10 7.00 -15.65
CA ALA A 87 -9.68 5.88 -16.38
C ALA A 87 -8.71 5.33 -17.43
N ASP A 88 -8.06 6.20 -18.21
CA ASP A 88 -7.06 5.82 -19.19
C ASP A 88 -5.87 5.12 -18.54
N VAL A 89 -5.38 5.66 -17.40
CA VAL A 89 -4.26 5.05 -16.67
C VAL A 89 -4.61 3.66 -16.16
N LEU A 90 -5.82 3.46 -15.62
CA LEU A 90 -6.31 2.17 -15.14
C LEU A 90 -6.46 1.15 -16.28
N LEU A 91 -7.00 1.56 -17.42
CA LEU A 91 -7.11 0.70 -18.61
C LEU A 91 -5.75 0.22 -19.10
N LEU A 92 -4.74 1.08 -19.05
CA LEU A 92 -3.36 0.73 -19.44
C LEU A 92 -2.68 -0.25 -18.47
N LEU A 93 -3.23 -0.49 -17.28
CA LEU A 93 -2.71 -1.51 -16.36
C LEU A 93 -3.21 -2.92 -16.72
N LEU A 94 -4.38 -3.05 -17.35
CA LEU A 94 -5.01 -4.35 -17.62
C LEU A 94 -4.14 -5.34 -18.41
N PRO A 95 -3.40 -4.93 -19.47
CA PRO A 95 -2.50 -5.84 -20.18
C PRO A 95 -1.32 -6.28 -19.32
N VAL A 96 -0.79 -5.37 -18.50
CA VAL A 96 0.38 -5.62 -17.64
C VAL A 96 0.07 -6.67 -16.57
N LEU A 97 -1.17 -6.73 -16.08
CA LEU A 97 -1.60 -7.72 -15.10
C LEU A 97 -1.44 -9.16 -15.59
N GLU A 98 -1.41 -9.40 -16.90
CA GLU A 98 -1.22 -10.75 -17.43
C GLU A 98 0.20 -11.28 -17.13
N HIS A 99 1.21 -10.41 -17.13
CA HIS A 99 2.57 -10.81 -16.76
C HIS A 99 2.68 -11.16 -15.27
N TYR A 100 1.95 -10.44 -14.41
CA TYR A 100 1.84 -10.80 -12.99
C TYR A 100 1.08 -12.11 -12.79
N ASN A 101 0.03 -12.34 -13.59
CA ASN A 101 -0.77 -13.56 -13.53
C ASN A 101 0.10 -14.77 -13.86
N GLN A 102 0.78 -14.71 -15.01
CA GLN A 102 1.70 -15.76 -15.46
C GLN A 102 2.84 -16.00 -14.46
N PHE A 103 3.37 -14.92 -13.88
CA PHE A 103 4.38 -15.02 -12.82
C PHE A 103 3.83 -15.79 -11.60
N SER A 104 2.63 -15.43 -11.13
CA SER A 104 2.01 -16.07 -9.96
C SER A 104 1.70 -17.55 -10.19
N ILE A 105 1.20 -17.91 -11.38
CA ILE A 105 0.93 -19.31 -11.76
C ILE A 105 2.24 -20.09 -11.80
N SER A 106 3.28 -19.50 -12.40
CA SER A 106 4.61 -20.11 -12.47
C SER A 106 5.17 -20.34 -11.05
N PHE A 107 5.07 -19.34 -10.17
CA PHE A 107 5.51 -19.47 -8.78
C PHE A 107 4.79 -20.60 -8.04
N VAL A 108 3.46 -20.65 -8.10
CA VAL A 108 2.67 -21.70 -7.44
C VAL A 108 2.96 -23.08 -8.02
N SER A 109 3.11 -23.21 -9.34
CA SER A 109 3.38 -24.49 -10.00
C SER A 109 4.77 -25.07 -9.72
N LEU A 110 5.71 -24.22 -9.31
CA LEU A 110 7.07 -24.65 -8.94
C LEU A 110 7.13 -25.28 -7.55
N MET A 111 6.15 -25.02 -6.69
CA MET A 111 6.14 -25.50 -5.32
C MET A 111 5.46 -26.86 -5.21
N ARG A 112 6.02 -27.76 -4.42
CA ARG A 112 5.42 -29.08 -4.17
C ARG A 112 4.08 -28.94 -3.43
N GLU A 113 4.01 -28.05 -2.45
CA GLU A 113 2.76 -27.67 -1.80
C GLU A 113 2.25 -26.37 -2.39
N LYS A 114 0.92 -26.25 -2.53
CA LYS A 114 0.31 -25.03 -3.07
C LYS A 114 0.56 -23.87 -2.11
N VAL A 115 1.29 -22.88 -2.62
CA VAL A 115 1.51 -21.60 -1.94
C VAL A 115 0.36 -20.66 -2.24
N ASP A 116 -0.14 -19.96 -1.21
CA ASP A 116 -1.17 -18.94 -1.37
C ASP A 116 -0.57 -17.61 -1.83
N VAL A 117 -0.99 -17.14 -3.00
CA VAL A 117 -0.57 -15.85 -3.61
C VAL A 117 -1.63 -14.77 -3.49
N SER A 118 -2.72 -15.01 -2.75
CA SER A 118 -3.85 -14.08 -2.63
C SER A 118 -3.45 -12.71 -2.11
N MET A 119 -2.54 -12.66 -1.14
CA MET A 119 -2.06 -11.41 -0.56
C MET A 119 -1.31 -10.53 -1.59
N MET A 120 -0.67 -11.12 -2.60
CA MET A 120 0.01 -10.37 -3.65
C MET A 120 -0.98 -9.52 -4.46
N TRP A 121 -2.14 -10.11 -4.80
CA TRP A 121 -3.20 -9.42 -5.53
C TRP A 121 -3.88 -8.35 -4.69
N GLY A 122 -4.18 -8.67 -3.42
CA GLY A 122 -4.80 -7.73 -2.49
C GLY A 122 -3.95 -6.49 -2.25
N LEU A 123 -2.64 -6.67 -2.04
CA LEU A 123 -1.69 -5.57 -1.85
C LEU A 123 -1.53 -4.73 -3.11
N LEU A 124 -1.37 -5.35 -4.28
CA LEU A 124 -1.28 -4.61 -5.54
C LEU A 124 -2.54 -3.79 -5.81
N TYR A 125 -3.72 -4.33 -5.47
CA TYR A 125 -5.00 -3.63 -5.63
C TYR A 125 -5.05 -2.39 -4.73
N LEU A 126 -4.67 -2.54 -3.46
CA LEU A 126 -4.59 -1.42 -2.53
C LEU A 126 -3.64 -0.34 -3.02
N VAL A 127 -2.47 -0.70 -3.54
CA VAL A 127 -1.52 0.27 -4.11
C VAL A 127 -2.16 1.09 -5.22
N VAL A 128 -2.86 0.44 -6.16
CA VAL A 128 -3.56 1.13 -7.25
C VAL A 128 -4.68 2.00 -6.70
N LYS A 129 -5.55 1.45 -5.85
CA LYS A 129 -6.68 2.20 -5.26
C LYS A 129 -6.23 3.41 -4.46
N LEU A 130 -5.19 3.27 -3.63
CA LEU A 130 -4.68 4.39 -2.84
C LEU A 130 -4.08 5.47 -3.73
N SER A 131 -3.44 5.09 -4.84
CA SER A 131 -2.87 6.04 -5.79
C SER A 131 -3.90 6.89 -6.51
N LEU A 132 -5.15 6.44 -6.65
CA LEU A 132 -6.26 7.20 -7.26
C LEU A 132 -6.63 8.48 -6.49
N HIS A 133 -6.14 8.66 -5.26
CA HIS A 133 -6.38 9.89 -4.50
C HIS A 133 -5.43 11.03 -4.90
N SER A 134 -4.49 10.80 -5.82
CA SER A 134 -3.55 11.79 -6.31
C SER A 134 -3.05 11.44 -7.71
N GLU A 135 -3.35 12.27 -8.71
CA GLU A 135 -2.93 12.10 -10.10
C GLU A 135 -1.41 11.82 -10.23
N ALA A 136 -0.58 12.61 -9.53
CA ALA A 136 0.88 12.43 -9.53
C ALA A 136 1.30 11.08 -8.92
N ALA A 137 0.60 10.61 -7.88
CA ALA A 137 0.86 9.30 -7.29
C ALA A 137 0.41 8.17 -8.22
N LEU A 138 -0.76 8.31 -8.85
CA LEU A 138 -1.30 7.36 -9.82
C LEU A 138 -0.36 7.20 -11.02
N ASP A 139 0.12 8.29 -11.62
CA ASP A 139 1.07 8.24 -12.73
C ASP A 139 2.36 7.51 -12.32
N ARG A 140 2.92 7.85 -11.16
CA ARG A 140 4.15 7.21 -10.65
C ARG A 140 3.94 5.71 -10.38
N VAL A 141 2.83 5.35 -9.72
CA VAL A 141 2.49 3.96 -9.42
C VAL A 141 2.25 3.19 -10.72
N SER A 142 1.52 3.77 -11.68
CA SER A 142 1.25 3.15 -12.98
C SER A 142 2.53 2.85 -13.75
N ARG A 143 3.44 3.84 -13.86
CA ARG A 143 4.75 3.64 -14.50
C ARG A 143 5.58 2.55 -13.82
N MET A 144 5.56 2.50 -12.50
CA MET A 144 6.27 1.48 -11.74
C MET A 144 5.65 0.08 -11.93
N VAL A 145 4.32 -0.06 -11.85
CA VAL A 145 3.61 -1.33 -12.09
C VAL A 145 3.87 -1.84 -13.51
N LYS A 146 3.83 -0.96 -14.52
CA LYS A 146 4.22 -1.24 -15.92
C LYS A 146 5.65 -1.73 -16.02
N SER A 147 6.60 -1.00 -15.42
CA SER A 147 8.02 -1.37 -15.43
C SER A 147 8.29 -2.74 -14.80
N ILE A 148 7.64 -3.03 -13.68
CA ILE A 148 7.76 -4.34 -13.01
C ILE A 148 7.11 -5.42 -13.86
N GLY A 149 5.93 -5.20 -14.44
CA GLY A 149 5.26 -6.18 -15.29
C GLY A 149 6.09 -6.59 -16.52
N ILE A 150 6.73 -5.64 -17.20
CA ILE A 150 7.65 -5.93 -18.32
C ILE A 150 8.86 -6.78 -17.84
N LYS A 151 9.40 -6.49 -16.64
CA LYS A 151 10.49 -7.30 -16.08
C LYS A 151 10.03 -8.71 -15.72
N LEU A 152 8.80 -8.86 -15.23
CA LEU A 152 8.20 -10.17 -14.95
C LEU A 152 7.94 -10.96 -16.23
N GLU A 153 7.52 -10.30 -17.31
CA GLU A 153 7.41 -10.92 -18.64
C GLU A 153 8.75 -11.52 -19.08
N TYR A 154 9.80 -10.70 -19.13
CA TYR A 154 11.15 -11.14 -19.51
C TYR A 154 11.66 -12.28 -18.64
N MET A 155 11.43 -12.18 -17.33
CA MET A 155 11.82 -13.23 -16.40
C MET A 155 11.02 -14.52 -16.65
N ASN A 156 9.71 -14.43 -16.87
CA ASN A 156 8.90 -15.61 -17.17
C ASN A 156 9.47 -16.33 -18.39
N GLU A 157 9.76 -15.62 -19.48
CA GLU A 157 10.38 -16.20 -20.68
C GLU A 157 11.75 -16.85 -20.38
N THR A 158 12.63 -16.14 -19.68
CA THR A 158 13.98 -16.60 -19.36
C THR A 158 13.96 -17.85 -18.47
N MET A 159 13.04 -17.91 -17.51
CA MET A 159 12.94 -19.00 -16.55
C MET A 159 12.41 -20.30 -17.17
N HIS A 160 11.79 -20.27 -18.35
CA HIS A 160 11.38 -21.49 -19.05
C HIS A 160 12.59 -22.32 -19.51
N GLY A 161 13.72 -21.70 -19.81
CA GLY A 161 14.95 -22.39 -20.24
C GLY A 161 15.85 -22.89 -19.10
N MET A 162 15.57 -22.52 -17.84
CA MET A 162 16.45 -22.84 -16.72
C MET A 162 16.29 -24.31 -16.28
N LYS A 163 17.37 -25.10 -16.38
CA LYS A 163 17.37 -26.54 -16.02
C LYS A 163 17.41 -26.79 -14.50
N ASN A 164 18.05 -25.89 -13.75
CA ASN A 164 18.17 -26.03 -12.30
C ASN A 164 16.87 -25.58 -11.61
N MET A 165 16.05 -26.54 -11.21
CA MET A 165 14.76 -26.28 -10.58
C MET A 165 14.89 -25.62 -9.21
N GLU A 166 15.90 -25.95 -8.42
CA GLU A 166 16.12 -25.33 -7.10
C GLU A 166 16.48 -23.85 -7.23
N GLN A 167 17.37 -23.53 -8.17
CA GLN A 167 17.74 -22.15 -8.47
C GLN A 167 16.53 -21.36 -8.99
N LYS A 168 15.72 -21.98 -9.86
CA LYS A 168 14.49 -21.38 -10.36
C LYS A 168 13.52 -21.07 -9.21
N LYS A 169 13.27 -22.02 -8.30
CA LYS A 169 12.43 -21.81 -7.11
C LYS A 169 12.94 -20.66 -6.26
N ASN A 170 14.24 -20.63 -5.96
CA ASN A 170 14.87 -19.57 -5.18
C ASN A 170 14.57 -18.18 -5.77
N VAL A 171 14.76 -18.01 -7.09
CA VAL A 171 14.52 -16.72 -7.75
C VAL A 171 13.06 -16.30 -7.67
N TYR A 172 12.10 -17.21 -7.91
CA TYR A 172 10.68 -16.90 -7.80
C TYR A 172 10.28 -16.51 -6.37
N VAL A 173 10.80 -17.20 -5.36
CA VAL A 173 10.53 -16.89 -3.94
C VAL A 173 11.06 -15.51 -3.58
N GLU A 174 12.33 -15.22 -3.88
CA GLU A 174 12.92 -13.94 -3.54
C GLU A 174 12.22 -12.78 -4.24
N ILE A 175 11.91 -12.91 -5.52
CA ILE A 175 11.18 -11.86 -6.25
C ILE A 175 9.76 -11.68 -5.70
N SER A 176 9.06 -12.77 -5.38
CA SER A 176 7.71 -12.68 -4.80
C SER A 176 7.74 -11.97 -3.44
N LYS A 177 8.74 -12.25 -2.60
CA LYS A 177 8.95 -11.56 -1.32
C LYS A 177 9.21 -10.07 -1.52
N GLU A 178 10.10 -9.72 -2.45
CA GLU A 178 10.44 -8.33 -2.73
C GLU A 178 9.24 -7.54 -3.29
N LEU A 179 8.43 -8.15 -4.15
CA LEU A 179 7.19 -7.53 -4.64
C LEU A 179 6.22 -7.24 -3.50
N ILE A 180 6.00 -8.21 -2.61
CA ILE A 180 5.11 -8.03 -1.46
C ILE A 180 5.62 -6.94 -0.51
N ASN A 181 6.92 -6.91 -0.22
CA ASN A 181 7.52 -5.88 0.63
C ASN A 181 7.42 -4.50 -0.04
N LEU A 182 7.63 -4.41 -1.35
CA LEU A 182 7.43 -3.18 -2.11
C LEU A 182 6.00 -2.66 -1.98
N TRP A 183 5.00 -3.52 -2.21
CA TRP A 183 3.59 -3.12 -2.11
C TRP A 183 3.21 -2.68 -0.70
N LEU A 184 3.63 -3.42 0.31
CA LEU A 184 3.42 -3.05 1.71
C LEU A 184 4.03 -1.67 2.01
N ASN A 185 5.29 -1.45 1.62
CA ASN A 185 5.98 -0.18 1.86
C ASN A 185 5.27 1.01 1.19
N ILE A 186 4.71 0.81 0.00
CA ILE A 186 3.95 1.85 -0.69
C ILE A 186 2.64 2.15 0.02
N ILE A 187 1.91 1.12 0.46
CA ILE A 187 0.68 1.30 1.26
C ILE A 187 1.00 2.05 2.54
N THR A 188 2.02 1.62 3.29
CA THR A 188 2.48 2.30 4.50
C THR A 188 2.85 3.76 4.21
N ALA A 189 3.58 4.04 3.12
CA ALA A 189 3.90 5.40 2.73
C ALA A 189 2.66 6.26 2.45
N PHE A 190 1.63 5.72 1.75
CA PHE A 190 0.37 6.43 1.56
C PHE A 190 -0.33 6.75 2.89
N ARG A 191 -0.26 5.84 3.87
CA ARG A 191 -0.90 5.99 5.19
C ARG A 191 -0.17 6.96 6.11
N ASP A 192 1.16 6.87 6.13
CA ASP A 192 2.05 7.66 6.98
C ASP A 192 2.22 9.10 6.48
N CYS A 193 2.36 9.29 5.16
CA CYS A 193 2.52 10.62 4.58
C CYS A 193 1.22 11.43 4.54
N GLY A 194 0.09 10.87 5.01
CA GLY A 194 -1.17 11.57 4.99
C GLY A 194 -1.55 11.99 3.57
N VAL A 195 -1.31 11.16 2.57
CA VAL A 195 -1.84 11.42 1.22
C VAL A 195 -3.34 11.15 1.26
N GLY A 196 -4.16 12.06 0.72
CA GLY A 196 -5.59 11.84 0.55
C GLY A 196 -6.51 12.06 1.77
N LYS A 197 -6.12 11.84 3.04
CA LYS A 197 -7.12 11.99 4.16
C LYS A 197 -7.71 13.41 4.28
N SER A 198 -6.96 14.48 3.96
CA SER A 198 -7.52 15.85 3.87
C SER A 198 -8.41 16.00 2.64
N GLN A 199 -8.04 15.39 1.52
CA GLN A 199 -8.83 15.44 0.29
C GLN A 199 -10.14 14.66 0.43
N ILE A 200 -10.12 13.49 1.06
CA ILE A 200 -11.31 12.70 1.40
C ILE A 200 -12.20 13.48 2.38
N ALA A 201 -11.61 14.06 3.44
CA ALA A 201 -12.38 14.89 4.37
C ALA A 201 -13.00 16.12 3.67
N LEU A 202 -12.27 16.75 2.74
CA LEU A 202 -12.75 17.87 1.95
C LEU A 202 -13.85 17.46 0.98
N MET A 203 -13.68 16.37 0.23
CA MET A 203 -14.70 15.83 -0.67
C MET A 203 -15.96 15.43 0.09
N TYR A 204 -15.82 14.76 1.24
CA TYR A 204 -16.94 14.40 2.09
C TYR A 204 -17.69 15.64 2.58
N ALA A 205 -16.96 16.66 3.06
CA ALA A 205 -17.53 17.93 3.48
C ALA A 205 -18.27 18.64 2.33
N HIS A 206 -17.73 18.62 1.11
CA HIS A 206 -18.37 19.20 -0.06
C HIS A 206 -19.66 18.46 -0.47
N HIS A 207 -19.62 17.12 -0.52
CA HIS A 207 -20.77 16.30 -0.92
C HIS A 207 -21.93 16.32 0.08
N HIS A 208 -21.66 16.63 1.34
CA HIS A 208 -22.69 16.64 2.39
C HIS A 208 -22.88 18.05 2.97
N ALA A 209 -22.45 19.10 2.27
CA ALA A 209 -22.49 20.47 2.77
C ALA A 209 -23.91 20.93 3.11
N ASP A 210 -24.91 20.42 2.41
CA ASP A 210 -26.35 20.64 2.61
C ASP A 210 -26.91 19.96 3.88
N HIS A 211 -26.22 18.94 4.41
CA HIS A 211 -26.63 18.19 5.60
C HIS A 211 -26.13 18.81 6.91
N PHE A 212 -25.24 19.81 6.85
CA PHE A 212 -24.63 20.42 8.01
C PHE A 212 -24.90 21.93 8.04
N ASP A 213 -25.33 22.43 9.20
CA ASP A 213 -25.52 23.87 9.39
C ASP A 213 -24.21 24.67 9.34
N ALA A 214 -23.10 24.02 9.70
CA ALA A 214 -21.76 24.60 9.67
C ALA A 214 -20.70 23.50 9.58
N ILE A 215 -19.66 23.75 8.79
CA ILE A 215 -18.47 22.89 8.68
C ILE A 215 -17.25 23.74 9.05
N PHE A 216 -16.45 23.27 10.01
CA PHE A 216 -15.25 23.96 10.45
C PHE A 216 -13.99 23.17 10.10
N TRP A 217 -13.05 23.81 9.42
CA TRP A 217 -11.74 23.25 9.15
C TRP A 217 -10.73 23.69 10.21
N ILE A 218 -10.38 22.80 11.13
CA ILE A 218 -9.53 23.12 12.29
C ILE A 218 -8.09 22.63 12.08
N HIS A 219 -7.14 23.55 12.04
CA HIS A 219 -5.72 23.22 11.92
C HIS A 219 -5.12 22.85 13.28
N ALA A 220 -5.05 21.55 13.59
CA ALA A 220 -4.56 21.04 14.87
C ALA A 220 -3.04 20.72 14.89
N GLN A 221 -2.25 21.29 13.98
CA GLN A 221 -0.82 20.99 13.86
C GLN A 221 0.01 21.55 15.02
N THR A 222 -0.34 22.75 15.47
CA THR A 222 0.31 23.45 16.58
C THR A 222 -0.75 24.07 17.47
N LEU A 223 -0.38 24.39 18.71
CA LEU A 223 -1.28 25.09 19.63
C LEU A 223 -1.76 26.43 19.04
N ALA A 224 -0.84 27.18 18.42
CA ALA A 224 -1.15 28.47 17.79
C ALA A 224 -2.09 28.33 16.58
N SER A 225 -1.86 27.37 15.68
CA SER A 225 -2.75 27.13 14.53
C SER A 225 -4.15 26.68 14.97
N LEU A 226 -4.22 25.93 16.07
CA LEU A 226 -5.47 25.50 16.68
C LEU A 226 -6.22 26.71 17.26
N GLU A 227 -5.53 27.61 17.97
CA GLU A 227 -6.12 28.84 18.52
C GLU A 227 -6.66 29.73 17.41
N GLN A 228 -5.86 29.97 16.38
CA GLN A 228 -6.28 30.77 15.24
C GLN A 228 -7.50 30.16 14.52
N SER A 229 -7.52 28.85 14.30
CA SER A 229 -8.64 28.17 13.66
C SER A 229 -9.92 28.24 14.50
N VAL A 230 -9.81 28.06 15.82
CA VAL A 230 -10.95 28.20 16.74
C VAL A 230 -11.45 29.63 16.76
N MET A 231 -10.56 30.63 16.80
CA MET A 231 -10.95 32.04 16.76
C MET A 231 -11.62 32.41 15.45
N GLN A 232 -11.18 31.86 14.32
CA GLN A 232 -11.86 32.02 13.04
C GLN A 232 -13.26 31.39 13.08
N ALA A 233 -13.40 30.19 13.64
CA ALA A 233 -14.70 29.54 13.80
C ALA A 233 -15.67 30.38 14.66
N VAL A 234 -15.20 30.88 15.82
CA VAL A 234 -15.94 31.81 16.71
C VAL A 234 -16.45 33.04 15.95
N ARG A 235 -15.61 33.63 15.09
CA ARG A 235 -16.00 34.79 14.26
C ARG A 235 -17.06 34.42 13.22
N LEU A 236 -16.92 33.27 12.56
CA LEU A 236 -17.87 32.80 11.55
C LEU A 236 -19.26 32.54 12.13
N VAL A 237 -19.35 32.07 13.37
CA VAL A 237 -20.65 31.87 14.05
C VAL A 237 -21.17 33.13 14.75
N GLY A 238 -20.47 34.26 14.64
CA GLY A 238 -20.92 35.54 15.22
C GLY A 238 -20.86 35.59 16.75
N LEU A 239 -20.02 34.78 17.38
CA LEU A 239 -19.85 34.81 18.84
C LEU A 239 -18.92 35.95 19.24
N ASN A 240 -19.43 36.90 20.02
CA ASN A 240 -18.64 38.01 20.57
C ASN A 240 -17.71 37.49 21.68
N SER A 241 -16.43 37.31 21.38
CA SER A 241 -15.42 37.07 22.43
C SER A 241 -14.80 38.40 22.88
N PRO A 242 -15.03 38.85 24.13
CA PRO A 242 -14.48 40.11 24.63
C PRO A 242 -12.96 40.07 24.89
N ASN A 243 -12.32 38.89 24.85
CA ASN A 243 -10.88 38.71 25.02
C ASN A 243 -10.31 37.72 23.99
N GLN A 244 -9.14 38.04 23.41
CA GLN A 244 -8.70 37.45 22.14
C GLN A 244 -8.06 36.05 22.22
N ASP A 245 -7.57 35.58 23.38
CA ASP A 245 -6.69 34.39 23.34
C ASP A 245 -7.20 33.16 24.12
N ALA A 246 -7.65 33.30 25.38
CA ALA A 246 -8.08 32.14 26.18
C ALA A 246 -9.61 31.89 26.16
N GLN A 247 -10.40 32.95 26.05
CA GLN A 247 -11.86 32.86 26.19
C GLN A 247 -12.56 32.25 24.96
N GLY A 248 -11.98 32.43 23.77
CA GLY A 248 -12.57 31.96 22.51
C GLY A 248 -12.80 30.45 22.48
N ARG A 249 -11.87 29.66 23.04
CA ARG A 249 -12.01 28.19 23.14
C ARG A 249 -13.18 27.79 24.03
N ILE A 250 -13.30 28.42 25.20
CA ILE A 250 -14.38 28.13 26.16
C ILE A 250 -15.73 28.50 25.54
N VAL A 251 -15.82 29.67 24.91
CA VAL A 251 -17.05 30.15 24.26
C VAL A 251 -17.42 29.26 23.07
N PHE A 252 -16.45 28.83 22.27
CA PHE A 252 -16.69 27.92 21.15
C PHE A 252 -17.15 26.53 21.61
N LEU A 253 -16.52 25.97 22.65
CA LEU A 253 -16.91 24.69 23.24
C LEU A 253 -18.31 24.76 23.87
N ASP A 254 -18.61 25.83 24.60
CA ASP A 254 -19.94 26.06 25.18
C ASP A 254 -21.02 26.18 24.09
N TRP A 255 -20.72 26.91 23.00
CA TRP A 255 -21.61 26.99 21.84
C TRP A 255 -21.83 25.63 21.16
N LEU A 256 -20.76 24.85 20.95
CA LEU A 256 -20.84 23.50 20.39
C LEU A 256 -21.71 22.56 21.25
N GLN A 257 -21.62 22.68 22.58
CA GLN A 257 -22.40 21.86 23.50
C GLN A 257 -23.87 22.27 23.56
N ARG A 258 -24.17 23.56 23.46
CA ARG A 258 -25.55 24.09 23.57
C ARG A 258 -26.36 24.00 22.30
N THR A 259 -25.72 23.97 21.12
CA THR A 259 -26.44 24.01 19.84
C THR A 259 -27.28 22.75 19.58
N GLY A 260 -27.05 21.64 20.29
CA GLY A 260 -27.87 20.42 20.18
C GLY A 260 -27.83 19.75 18.80
N LYS A 261 -26.92 20.21 17.93
CA LYS A 261 -26.74 19.76 16.54
C LYS A 261 -25.70 18.64 16.48
N LEU A 262 -25.88 17.70 15.55
CA LEU A 262 -24.97 16.57 15.35
C LEU A 262 -23.62 17.06 14.78
N PHE A 263 -22.56 17.05 15.58
CA PHE A 263 -21.20 17.36 15.11
C PHE A 263 -20.29 16.12 15.20
N ARG A 264 -19.53 15.85 14.14
CA ARG A 264 -18.38 14.93 14.13
C ARG A 264 -17.12 15.72 13.78
N TYR A 265 -16.10 15.66 14.62
CA TYR A 265 -14.80 16.29 14.38
C TYR A 265 -13.76 15.26 13.95
N TRP A 266 -12.89 15.67 13.02
CA TRP A 266 -11.71 14.91 12.56
C TRP A 266 -10.46 15.74 12.87
N THR A 267 -9.48 15.16 13.57
CA THR A 267 -8.18 15.80 13.81
C THR A 267 -7.12 15.19 12.89
N ARG A 268 -6.27 16.02 12.26
CA ARG A 268 -5.18 15.58 11.38
C ARG A 268 -3.84 16.24 11.71
N SER A 269 -2.77 15.46 11.59
CA SER A 269 -1.35 15.85 11.72
C SER A 269 -0.68 15.90 10.32
N TYR A 270 -0.14 17.09 9.93
CA TYR A 270 0.71 17.47 8.75
C TYR A 270 0.20 17.11 7.32
N ILE A 271 0.38 17.91 6.24
CA ILE A 271 1.53 18.67 5.69
C ILE A 271 1.11 20.06 5.15
N GLN A 272 2.10 20.96 5.04
CA GLN A 272 2.07 22.35 4.56
C GLN A 272 1.84 22.54 3.05
N HIS A 273 1.42 23.78 2.74
CA HIS A 273 1.45 24.48 1.45
C HIS A 273 0.49 23.99 0.35
N ALA A 274 -0.66 24.65 0.30
CA ALA A 274 -1.17 25.21 -0.95
C ALA A 274 -1.83 26.56 -0.60
N ASN A 275 -1.11 27.65 -0.87
CA ASN A 275 -1.71 28.98 -0.94
C ASN A 275 -2.67 28.96 -2.12
N LEU A 276 -3.96 29.16 -1.88
CA LEU A 276 -4.93 29.59 -2.89
C LEU A 276 -6.02 30.42 -2.20
N PRO A 277 -6.68 31.32 -2.96
CA PRO A 277 -7.14 32.67 -2.55
C PRO A 277 -8.34 32.73 -1.61
#